data_AF-A0A2H5ZNG4-F1
#
_entry.id   AF-A0A2H5ZNG4-F1
#
_cell.length_a   1.000
_cell.length_b   1.000
_cell.length_c   1.000
_cell.angle_alpha   90.00
_cell.angle_beta   90.00
_cell.angle_gamma   90.00
#
_symmetry.space_group_name_H-M   'P 1'
#
loop_
_entity.id
_entity.type
_entity.pdbx_description
1 polymer ?
#
loop_
_entity_poly.entity_id
_entity_poly.type
_entity_poly.pdbx_seq_one_letter_code
_entity_poly.pdbx_strand_id
1 'polypeptide(L)'
;MRNDCLVKYARFGKVPNHLETFAEKWGNWSLPAPQEILQDVLGCKWTIEVLRAVQRGERRPGQLQRAIPGLTTKVMNERLRKLVRYGILERKVFPEVPPRVEYRLTPRGKSLAPLLKQIDRIAAQWNHLPPTH
;
A
#
# COMPACT_ATOMS: atom_id res chain seq x y z
N MET A 1 -17.17 25.74 -14.30
CA MET A 1 -17.41 24.80 -13.18
C MET A 1 -16.05 24.34 -12.68
N ARG A 2 -15.57 24.93 -11.58
CA ARG A 2 -14.19 24.86 -11.10
C ARG A 2 -14.08 23.84 -9.95
N ASN A 3 -13.15 22.89 -10.08
CA ASN A 3 -12.45 22.14 -9.03
C ASN A 3 -13.19 21.84 -7.72
N ASP A 4 -14.10 20.87 -7.76
CA ASP A 4 -14.67 20.25 -6.54
C ASP A 4 -13.82 19.09 -5.99
N CYS A 5 -12.72 18.74 -6.65
CA CYS A 5 -11.89 17.61 -6.26
C CYS A 5 -10.99 17.93 -5.04
N LEU A 6 -10.53 19.18 -4.89
CA LEU A 6 -9.59 19.56 -3.83
C LEU A 6 -10.24 19.67 -2.45
N VAL A 7 -11.54 19.98 -2.39
CA VAL A 7 -12.25 20.22 -1.12
C VAL A 7 -12.47 18.92 -0.33
N LYS A 8 -12.63 17.77 -1.01
CA LYS A 8 -12.84 16.47 -0.32
C LYS A 8 -11.59 15.94 0.39
N TYR A 9 -10.40 16.34 -0.04
CA TYR A 9 -9.13 15.86 0.54
C TYR A 9 -8.60 16.73 1.68
N ALA A 10 -9.16 17.91 1.90
CA ALA A 10 -8.78 18.77 3.03
C ALA A 10 -9.11 18.18 4.42
N ARG A 11 -9.97 17.15 4.49
CA ARG A 11 -10.40 16.52 5.76
C ARG A 11 -9.41 15.49 6.32
N PHE A 12 -8.45 15.02 5.53
CA PHE A 12 -7.44 14.04 5.94
C PHE A 12 -6.05 14.62 5.73
N GLY A 13 -5.62 15.43 6.71
CA GLY A 13 -4.25 15.89 6.97
C GLY A 13 -3.27 15.91 5.79
N LYS A 14 -2.98 17.14 5.29
CA LYS A 14 -1.87 17.54 4.41
C LYS A 14 -1.31 16.43 3.50
N VAL A 15 -1.69 16.52 2.23
CA VAL A 15 -0.98 15.89 1.12
C VAL A 15 0.51 16.25 1.22
N PRO A 16 1.45 15.28 1.24
CA PRO A 16 2.88 15.57 1.39
C PRO A 16 3.43 16.41 0.23
N ASN A 17 4.26 17.40 0.56
CA ASN A 17 4.81 18.45 -0.32
C ASN A 17 5.67 17.99 -1.52
N HIS A 18 5.82 16.68 -1.76
CA HIS A 18 6.62 16.13 -2.86
C HIS A 18 5.75 15.66 -4.06
N LEU A 19 4.44 15.91 -4.05
CA LEU A 19 3.56 15.48 -5.15
C LEU A 19 3.46 16.46 -6.32
N GLU A 20 4.08 17.64 -6.28
CA GLU A 20 4.15 18.53 -7.45
C GLU A 20 4.86 17.85 -8.64
N THR A 21 5.95 17.11 -8.38
CA THR A 21 6.64 16.29 -9.40
C THR A 21 5.91 15.00 -9.78
N PHE A 22 4.85 14.61 -9.04
CA PHE A 22 4.07 13.41 -9.37
C PHE A 22 3.05 13.64 -10.49
N ALA A 23 2.45 14.83 -10.54
CA ALA A 23 1.47 15.20 -11.57
C ALA A 23 2.12 15.36 -12.95
N GLU A 24 3.36 15.85 -13.00
CA GLU A 24 4.13 16.04 -14.25
C GLU A 24 4.51 14.72 -14.93
N LYS A 25 4.79 13.67 -14.13
CA LYS A 25 5.26 12.37 -14.65
C LYS A 25 4.12 11.41 -15.05
N TRP A 26 2.90 11.66 -14.58
CA TRP A 26 1.73 10.81 -14.78
C TRP A 26 0.51 11.70 -15.00
N GLY A 27 0.34 12.18 -16.24
CA GLY A 27 -0.67 13.18 -16.62
C GLY A 27 -2.07 12.90 -16.08
N ASN A 28 -2.80 13.99 -15.76
CA ASN A 28 -4.21 14.09 -15.33
C ASN A 28 -4.88 12.78 -14.84
N TRP A 29 -4.31 12.16 -13.80
CA TRP A 29 -4.83 10.92 -13.24
C TRP A 29 -5.69 11.24 -12.01
N SER A 30 -7.00 11.02 -12.09
CA SER A 30 -7.87 11.04 -10.92
C SER A 30 -7.64 9.79 -10.07
N LEU A 31 -7.63 9.94 -8.74
CA LEU A 31 -7.60 8.77 -7.87
C LEU A 31 -8.90 7.95 -8.08
N PRO A 32 -8.81 6.61 -8.21
CA PRO A 32 -9.98 5.76 -8.29
C PRO A 32 -10.89 5.92 -7.06
N ALA A 33 -12.15 5.51 -7.17
CA ALA A 33 -13.06 5.55 -6.04
C ALA A 33 -12.53 4.68 -4.88
N PRO A 34 -12.85 4.99 -3.60
CA PRO A 34 -12.35 4.23 -2.46
C PRO A 34 -12.60 2.71 -2.54
N GLN A 35 -13.72 2.31 -3.13
CA GLN A 35 -14.12 0.92 -3.34
C GLN A 35 -13.20 0.22 -4.35
N GLU A 36 -12.89 0.88 -5.46
CA GLU A 36 -11.97 0.36 -6.50
C GLU A 36 -10.54 0.22 -5.96
N ILE A 37 -10.10 1.17 -5.13
CA ILE A 37 -8.82 1.07 -4.42
C ILE A 37 -8.81 -0.18 -3.52
N LEU A 38 -9.87 -0.41 -2.75
CA LEU A 38 -9.97 -1.60 -1.90
C LEU A 38 -9.99 -2.88 -2.72
N GLN A 39 -10.69 -2.91 -3.86
CA GLN A 39 -10.71 -4.06 -4.76
C GLN A 39 -9.32 -4.36 -5.35
N ASP A 40 -8.55 -3.37 -5.81
CA ASP A 40 -7.17 -3.60 -6.30
C ASP A 40 -6.23 -4.06 -5.18
N VAL A 41 -6.39 -3.47 -3.99
CA VAL A 41 -5.59 -3.82 -2.80
C VAL A 41 -5.85 -5.27 -2.37
N LEU A 42 -7.12 -5.68 -2.28
CA LEU A 42 -7.49 -7.02 -1.82
C LEU A 42 -7.35 -8.08 -2.90
N GLY A 43 -7.61 -7.72 -4.16
CA GLY A 43 -7.55 -8.63 -5.31
C GLY A 43 -6.13 -9.00 -5.73
N CYS A 44 -5.10 -8.34 -5.18
CA CYS A 44 -3.72 -8.69 -5.46
C CYS A 44 -3.12 -9.57 -4.35
N LYS A 45 -2.70 -10.78 -4.75
CA LYS A 45 -1.92 -11.73 -3.94
C LYS A 45 -0.84 -11.07 -3.07
N TRP A 46 -0.05 -10.18 -3.66
CA TRP A 46 1.15 -9.62 -3.00
C TRP A 46 0.85 -8.45 -2.08
N THR A 47 -0.28 -7.75 -2.27
CA THR A 47 -0.58 -6.56 -1.47
C THR A 47 -0.79 -6.92 -0.02
N ILE A 48 -1.53 -8.00 0.26
CA ILE A 48 -1.76 -8.49 1.62
C ILE A 48 -0.42 -8.83 2.30
N GLU A 49 0.48 -9.55 1.61
CA GLU A 49 1.79 -9.90 2.16
C GLU A 49 2.68 -8.68 2.42
N VAL A 50 2.66 -7.70 1.52
CA VAL A 50 3.39 -6.44 1.70
C VAL A 50 2.86 -5.68 2.92
N LEU A 51 1.54 -5.56 3.06
CA LEU A 51 0.94 -4.87 4.22
C LEU A 51 1.26 -5.59 5.53
N ARG A 52 1.20 -6.93 5.56
CA ARG A 52 1.59 -7.73 6.73
C ARG A 52 3.08 -7.54 7.06
N ALA A 53 3.97 -7.57 6.06
CA ALA A 53 5.41 -7.38 6.27
C ALA A 53 5.72 -5.99 6.84
N VAL A 54 5.11 -4.93 6.29
CA VAL A 54 5.26 -3.57 6.83
C VAL A 54 4.69 -3.46 8.26
N GLN A 55 3.57 -4.14 8.53
CA GLN A 55 2.98 -4.19 9.87
C GLN A 55 3.89 -4.89 10.89
N ARG A 56 4.65 -5.91 10.47
CA ARG A 56 5.69 -6.58 11.28
C ARG A 56 6.95 -5.73 11.50
N GLY A 57 7.07 -4.60 10.80
CA GLY A 57 8.19 -3.67 10.96
C GLY A 57 9.21 -3.71 9.82
N GLU A 58 8.97 -4.49 8.76
CA GLU A 58 9.82 -4.46 7.57
C GLU A 58 9.61 -3.16 6.82
N ARG A 59 10.66 -2.34 6.75
CA ARG A 59 10.57 -0.97 6.21
C ARG A 59 11.32 -0.79 4.91
N ARG A 60 12.39 -1.57 4.69
CA ARG A 60 13.26 -1.42 3.52
C ARG A 60 12.82 -2.37 2.38
N PRO A 61 13.00 -2.01 1.10
CA PRO A 61 12.68 -2.91 -0.02
C PRO A 61 13.35 -4.28 0.08
N GLY A 62 14.65 -4.32 0.42
CA GLY A 62 15.37 -5.60 0.56
C GLY A 62 14.89 -6.44 1.75
N GLN A 63 14.34 -5.81 2.79
CA GLN A 63 13.69 -6.49 3.91
C GLN A 63 12.35 -7.10 3.47
N LEU A 64 11.51 -6.31 2.81
CA LEU A 64 10.22 -6.74 2.27
C LEU A 64 10.37 -7.89 1.28
N GLN A 65 11.36 -7.82 0.39
CA GLN A 65 11.63 -8.89 -0.57
C GLN A 65 12.06 -10.20 0.12
N ARG A 66 12.89 -10.12 1.17
CA ARG A 66 13.30 -11.30 1.94
C ARG A 66 12.15 -11.89 2.77
N ALA A 67 11.28 -11.05 3.29
CA ALA A 67 10.15 -11.46 4.11
C ALA A 67 9.00 -12.10 3.32
N ILE A 68 8.99 -11.99 1.98
CA ILE A 68 7.91 -12.46 1.11
C ILE A 68 8.50 -13.38 0.02
N PRO A 69 8.59 -14.70 0.27
CA PRO A 69 9.09 -15.65 -0.70
C PRO A 69 8.32 -15.60 -2.03
N GLY A 70 9.05 -15.63 -3.15
CA GLY A 70 8.48 -15.60 -4.50
C GLY A 70 8.08 -14.20 -5.01
N LEU A 71 8.20 -13.14 -4.20
CA LEU A 71 7.97 -11.78 -4.65
C LEU A 71 9.18 -11.23 -5.43
N THR A 72 8.99 -10.95 -6.72
CA THR A 72 10.04 -10.34 -7.54
C THR A 72 10.21 -8.86 -7.22
N THR A 73 11.43 -8.33 -7.38
CA THR A 73 11.72 -6.90 -7.16
C THR A 73 10.85 -6.00 -8.04
N LYS A 74 10.57 -6.42 -9.28
CA LYS A 74 9.71 -5.68 -10.21
C LYS A 74 8.29 -5.51 -9.66
N VAL A 75 7.67 -6.63 -9.26
CA VAL A 75 6.30 -6.64 -8.72
C VAL A 75 6.24 -5.91 -7.37
N MET A 76 7.22 -6.13 -6.49
CA MET A 76 7.32 -5.38 -5.22
C MET A 76 7.32 -3.87 -5.47
N ASN A 77 8.19 -3.39 -6.37
CA ASN A 77 8.30 -1.97 -6.66
C ASN A 77 7.01 -1.40 -7.27
N GLU A 78 6.33 -2.15 -8.13
CA GLU A 78 5.02 -1.75 -8.65
C GLU A 78 3.98 -1.63 -7.53
N ARG A 79 3.92 -2.60 -6.62
CA ARG A 79 2.98 -2.61 -5.50
C ARG A 79 3.26 -1.49 -4.52
N LEU A 80 4.51 -1.27 -4.14
CA LEU A 80 4.91 -0.16 -3.26
C LEU A 80 4.53 1.20 -3.87
N ARG A 81 4.72 1.40 -5.18
CA ARG A 81 4.30 2.63 -5.87
C ARG A 81 2.78 2.81 -5.83
N LYS A 82 2.00 1.77 -6.10
CA LYS A 82 0.52 1.83 -6.02
C LYS A 82 0.04 2.14 -4.61
N LEU A 83 0.57 1.45 -3.61
CA LEU A 83 0.18 1.66 -2.20
C LEU A 83 0.55 3.05 -1.68
N VAL A 84 1.67 3.62 -2.14
CA VAL A 84 2.02 5.02 -1.86
C VAL A 84 1.04 5.97 -2.54
N ARG A 85 0.70 5.71 -3.81
CA ARG A 85 -0.28 6.51 -4.56
C ARG A 85 -1.67 6.51 -3.91
N TYR A 86 -2.12 5.37 -3.39
CA TYR A 86 -3.40 5.25 -2.68
C TYR A 86 -3.37 5.85 -1.26
N GLY A 87 -2.22 6.35 -0.81
CA GLY A 87 -2.04 6.88 0.53
C GLY A 87 -2.13 5.81 1.62
N ILE A 88 -1.86 4.54 1.28
CA ILE A 88 -1.83 3.41 2.22
C ILE A 88 -0.43 3.30 2.84
N LEU A 89 0.61 3.52 2.03
CA LEU A 89 1.99 3.60 2.47
C LEU A 89 2.54 5.02 2.32
N GLU A 90 3.41 5.43 3.23
CA GLU A 90 4.31 6.57 3.05
C GLU A 90 5.70 6.07 2.67
N ARG A 91 6.36 6.77 1.74
CA ARG A 91 7.77 6.52 1.39
C ARG A 91 8.62 7.64 1.98
N LYS A 92 9.56 7.29 2.84
CA LYS A 92 10.52 8.22 3.44
C LYS A 92 11.91 7.95 2.90
N VAL A 93 12.55 8.98 2.35
CA VAL A 93 13.95 8.93 1.91
C VAL A 93 14.81 9.50 3.03
N PHE A 94 15.90 8.81 3.37
CA PHE A 94 16.89 9.27 4.32
C PHE A 94 18.17 9.60 3.57
N PRO A 95 18.59 10.88 3.51
CA PRO A 95 19.80 11.31 2.84
C PRO A 95 21.03 11.07 3.73
N GLU A 96 21.23 9.82 4.14
CA GLU A 96 22.44 9.36 4.83
C GLU A 96 23.35 8.63 3.84
N VAL A 97 24.57 8.29 4.25
CA VAL A 97 25.48 7.45 3.45
C VAL A 97 25.54 6.06 4.09
N PRO A 98 25.12 4.98 3.40
CA PRO A 98 24.47 4.95 2.08
C PRO A 98 23.01 5.40 2.13
N PRO A 99 22.48 6.02 1.05
CA PRO A 99 21.11 6.51 1.03
C PRO A 99 20.12 5.35 1.18
N ARG A 100 19.10 5.52 2.03
CA ARG A 100 18.07 4.50 2.25
C ARG A 100 16.67 5.03 2.06
N VAL A 101 15.77 4.10 1.75
CA VAL A 101 14.34 4.35 1.65
C VAL A 101 13.59 3.43 2.60
N GLU A 102 12.60 3.99 3.29
CA GLU A 102 11.68 3.24 4.15
C GLU A 102 10.23 3.44 3.72
N TYR A 103 9.43 2.40 3.93
CA TYR A 103 7.99 2.39 3.73
C TYR A 103 7.30 2.15 5.06
N ARG A 104 6.25 2.92 5.34
CA ARG A 104 5.47 2.82 6.58
C ARG A 104 3.98 2.91 6.28
N LEU A 105 3.15 2.31 7.13
CA LEU A 105 1.70 2.46 7.03
C LEU A 105 1.28 3.88 7.46
N THR A 106 0.51 4.54 6.60
CA THR A 106 -0.19 5.78 6.94
C THR A 106 -1.35 5.49 7.91
N PRO A 107 -2.04 6.51 8.48
CA PRO A 107 -3.27 6.29 9.23
C PRO A 107 -4.33 5.50 8.43
N ARG A 108 -4.48 5.79 7.14
CA ARG A 108 -5.35 5.04 6.21
C ARG A 108 -4.88 3.60 6.00
N GLY A 109 -3.57 3.36 5.91
CA GLY A 109 -3.05 2.00 5.82
C GLY A 109 -3.26 1.21 7.11
N LYS A 110 -3.10 1.85 8.27
CA LYS A 110 -3.35 1.22 9.57
C LYS A 110 -4.82 0.84 9.78
N SER A 111 -5.76 1.59 9.20
CA SER A 111 -7.19 1.23 9.27
C SER A 111 -7.54 -0.07 8.52
N LEU A 112 -6.63 -0.60 7.69
CA LEU A 112 -6.80 -1.91 7.04
C LEU A 112 -6.41 -3.09 7.93
N ALA A 113 -5.73 -2.86 9.07
CA ALA A 113 -5.27 -3.94 9.95
C ALA A 113 -6.40 -4.86 10.44
N PRO A 114 -7.60 -4.37 10.83
CA PRO A 114 -8.72 -5.24 11.20
C PRO A 114 -9.18 -6.14 10.04
N LEU A 115 -9.16 -5.62 8.82
CA LEU A 115 -9.55 -6.36 7.62
C LEU A 115 -8.55 -7.50 7.32
N LEU A 116 -7.24 -7.23 7.43
CA LEU A 116 -6.21 -8.26 7.28
C LEU A 116 -6.37 -9.39 8.30
N LYS A 117 -6.65 -9.05 9.57
CA LYS A 117 -6.96 -10.05 10.61
C LYS A 117 -8.19 -10.87 10.28
N GLN A 118 -9.22 -10.26 9.71
CA GLN A 118 -10.44 -10.97 9.33
C GLN A 118 -10.19 -11.95 8.18
N ILE A 119 -9.35 -11.57 7.21
CA ILE A 119 -8.90 -12.47 6.14
C ILE A 119 -8.15 -13.67 6.73
N ASP A 120 -7.23 -13.44 7.68
CA ASP A 120 -6.48 -14.51 8.35
C ASP A 120 -7.42 -15.48 9.09
N ARG A 121 -8.43 -14.93 9.78
CA ARG A 121 -9.44 -15.72 10.48
C ARG A 121 -10.25 -16.58 9.52
N ILE A 122 -10.73 -16.02 8.42
CA ILE A 122 -11.51 -16.75 7.41
C ILE A 122 -10.66 -17.83 6.74
N ALA A 123 -9.41 -17.53 6.40
CA ALA A 123 -8.49 -18.51 5.82
C ALA A 123 -8.24 -19.69 6.77
N ALA A 124 -8.05 -19.42 8.07
CA ALA A 124 -7.95 -20.47 9.08
C ALA A 124 -9.25 -21.30 9.20
N GLN A 125 -10.41 -20.68 8.91
CA GLN A 125 -11.66 -21.41 8.86
C GLN A 125 -11.73 -22.33 7.63
N TRP A 126 -11.22 -21.93 6.48
CA TRP A 126 -11.27 -22.78 5.31
C TRP A 126 -10.28 -23.94 5.36
N ASN A 127 -9.17 -23.78 6.10
CA ASN A 127 -8.19 -24.84 6.30
C ASN A 127 -8.73 -26.06 7.07
N HIS A 128 -9.88 -25.97 7.74
CA HIS A 128 -10.54 -27.13 8.36
C HIS A 128 -11.60 -27.79 7.46
N LEU A 129 -11.78 -27.32 6.22
CA LEU A 129 -12.60 -28.00 5.24
C LEU A 129 -11.77 -29.12 4.60
N PRO A 130 -12.29 -30.35 4.46
CA PRO A 130 -11.60 -31.40 3.73
C PRO A 130 -11.33 -30.91 2.30
N PRO A 131 -10.19 -31.31 1.68
CA PRO A 131 -9.97 -30.99 0.28
C PRO A 131 -11.15 -31.54 -0.53
N THR A 132 -11.88 -30.65 -1.19
CA THR A 132 -12.85 -31.04 -2.22
C THR A 132 -12.05 -31.62 -3.37
N HIS A 133 -12.07 -32.95 -3.48
CA HIS A 133 -11.65 -33.69 -4.67
C HIS A 133 -12.54 -33.33 -5.86
#